data_AF-A0A5S4FN61-F1
#
_entry.id   AF-A0A5S4FN61-F1
#
_cell.length_a   1.000
_cell.length_b   1.000
_cell.length_c   1.000
_cell.angle_alpha   90.00
_cell.angle_beta   90.00
_cell.angle_gamma   90.00
#
_symmetry.space_group_name_H-M   'P 1'
#
loop_
_entity.id
_entity.type
_entity.pdbx_description
1 polymer ?
#
loop_
_entity_poly.entity_id
_entity_poly.type
_entity_poly.pdbx_seq_one_letter_code
_entity_poly.pdbx_strand_id
1 'polypeptide(L)'
;MKGGCAVTSLHTSPTTSEERLRAAAHRIRRYALQMAEVQGQGYIGQALGVADILAVVYGSQLRHRPDDPRWPDRDRFLLSIGHYAIALYAALAEAGVIPAEELQTYGADDSRLPMSAMASYTPGVEISGGSLGHGLAVAAGMALGLRHTGSSAHVFNLLSDGELDEGSTWEAALACAHHGLGNVTAIVDVNGLQADGATTGVLRTEPVADKWRAFGWHATRVDGNDIPALLAAFQQSREHRAAPSVLICDTRIGCGVPLLENRDKAHFMRVEQHEWQIARDQLEEGRRR
;
A
#
# COMPACT_ATOMS: atom_id res chain seq x y z
N MET A 1 -10.29 51.10 -11.73
CA MET A 1 -10.90 49.79 -12.00
C MET A 1 -9.92 48.72 -11.53
N LYS A 2 -10.11 48.19 -10.31
CA LYS A 2 -9.37 47.04 -9.78
C LYS A 2 -10.40 45.92 -9.60
N GLY A 3 -10.40 44.94 -10.50
CA GLY A 3 -11.20 43.73 -10.38
C GLY A 3 -10.36 42.65 -9.70
N GLY A 4 -10.64 42.39 -8.42
CA GLY A 4 -10.11 41.22 -7.72
C GLY A 4 -10.94 40.01 -8.10
N CYS A 5 -10.29 39.01 -8.71
CA CYS A 5 -10.89 37.71 -8.97
C CYS A 5 -10.80 36.89 -7.67
N ALA A 6 -11.95 36.64 -7.04
CA ALA A 6 -12.04 35.75 -5.89
C ALA A 6 -11.87 34.29 -6.38
N VAL A 7 -10.81 33.63 -5.91
CA VAL A 7 -10.63 32.19 -6.08
C VAL A 7 -11.56 31.50 -5.08
N THR A 8 -12.69 31.02 -5.56
CA THR A 8 -13.63 30.22 -4.78
C THR A 8 -13.00 28.85 -4.53
N SER A 9 -12.52 28.62 -3.31
CA SER A 9 -12.15 27.28 -2.85
C SER A 9 -13.42 26.42 -2.79
N LEU A 10 -13.54 25.45 -3.70
CA LEU A 10 -14.56 24.42 -3.62
C LEU A 10 -14.20 23.50 -2.44
N HIS A 11 -14.87 23.71 -1.31
CA HIS A 11 -14.92 22.74 -0.22
C HIS A 11 -15.59 21.47 -0.75
N THR A 12 -14.80 20.45 -1.08
CA THR A 12 -15.31 19.11 -1.35
C THR A 12 -15.81 18.53 -0.02
N SER A 13 -17.09 18.19 0.05
CA SER A 13 -17.70 17.62 1.25
C SER A 13 -17.04 16.29 1.64
N PRO A 14 -16.89 15.96 2.94
CA PRO A 14 -16.27 14.72 3.41
C PRO A 14 -16.87 13.46 2.77
N THR A 15 -18.19 13.45 2.58
CA THR A 15 -18.93 12.33 1.97
C THR A 15 -18.47 12.05 0.54
N THR A 16 -18.19 13.10 -0.25
CA THR A 16 -17.75 12.96 -1.65
C THR A 16 -16.31 12.47 -1.78
N SER A 17 -15.44 12.74 -0.78
CA SER A 17 -14.07 12.25 -0.80
C SER A 17 -14.01 10.78 -0.39
N GLU A 18 -14.77 10.37 0.61
CA GLU A 18 -14.88 8.96 1.05
C GLU A 18 -15.47 8.07 -0.04
N GLU A 19 -16.57 8.47 -0.68
CA GLU A 19 -17.20 7.72 -1.78
C GLU A 19 -16.23 7.51 -2.95
N ARG A 20 -15.46 8.55 -3.30
CA ARG A 20 -14.41 8.46 -4.33
C ARG A 20 -13.34 7.44 -3.95
N LEU A 21 -12.91 7.42 -2.70
CA LEU A 21 -11.89 6.48 -2.21
C LEU A 21 -12.43 5.04 -2.15
N ARG A 22 -13.68 4.83 -1.71
CA ARG A 22 -14.35 3.51 -1.79
C ARG A 22 -14.43 3.02 -3.22
N ALA A 23 -14.77 3.90 -4.16
CA ALA A 23 -14.80 3.56 -5.59
C ALA A 23 -13.41 3.24 -6.14
N ALA A 24 -12.36 3.95 -5.70
CA ALA A 24 -10.97 3.66 -6.07
C ALA A 24 -10.52 2.31 -5.51
N ALA A 25 -10.77 2.01 -4.23
CA ALA A 25 -10.44 0.72 -3.63
C ALA A 25 -11.14 -0.44 -4.36
N HIS A 26 -12.40 -0.26 -4.74
CA HIS A 26 -13.11 -1.22 -5.56
C HIS A 26 -12.47 -1.43 -6.96
N ARG A 27 -12.05 -0.34 -7.63
CA ARG A 27 -11.35 -0.45 -8.93
C ARG A 27 -10.00 -1.16 -8.79
N ILE A 28 -9.24 -0.85 -7.73
CA ILE A 28 -7.99 -1.54 -7.41
C ILE A 28 -8.21 -3.05 -7.25
N ARG A 29 -9.24 -3.46 -6.49
CA ARG A 29 -9.61 -4.89 -6.36
C ARG A 29 -9.94 -5.52 -7.72
N ARG A 30 -10.68 -4.83 -8.57
CA ARG A 30 -11.04 -5.31 -9.92
C ARG A 30 -9.80 -5.48 -10.80
N TYR A 31 -8.90 -4.51 -10.81
CA TYR A 31 -7.64 -4.57 -11.54
C TYR A 31 -6.74 -5.71 -11.05
N ALA A 32 -6.69 -5.93 -9.74
CA ALA A 32 -5.98 -7.06 -9.15
C ALA A 32 -6.56 -8.41 -9.63
N LEU A 33 -7.89 -8.58 -9.63
CA LEU A 33 -8.53 -9.79 -10.17
C LEU A 33 -8.21 -10.00 -11.66
N GLN A 34 -8.25 -8.94 -12.47
CA GLN A 34 -7.90 -9.00 -13.90
C GLN A 34 -6.46 -9.49 -14.10
N MET A 35 -5.49 -8.94 -13.38
CA MET A 35 -4.10 -9.39 -13.45
C MET A 35 -3.92 -10.83 -12.97
N ALA A 36 -4.58 -11.20 -11.88
CA ALA A 36 -4.45 -12.54 -11.31
C ALA A 36 -5.01 -13.62 -12.26
N GLU A 37 -6.06 -13.32 -13.02
CA GLU A 37 -6.62 -14.22 -14.03
C GLU A 37 -5.65 -14.51 -15.18
N VAL A 38 -4.82 -13.53 -15.57
CA VAL A 38 -3.78 -13.74 -16.60
C VAL A 38 -2.83 -14.88 -16.22
N GLN A 39 -2.46 -14.96 -14.94
CA GLN A 39 -1.52 -15.95 -14.42
C GLN A 39 -2.20 -17.20 -13.83
N GLY A 40 -3.50 -17.14 -13.52
CA GLY A 40 -4.24 -18.20 -12.82
C GLY A 40 -3.87 -18.36 -11.33
N GLN A 41 -2.88 -17.62 -10.85
CA GLN A 41 -2.37 -17.66 -9.49
C GLN A 41 -1.64 -16.37 -9.11
N GLY A 42 -1.47 -16.13 -7.81
CA GLY A 42 -0.67 -15.01 -7.31
C GLY A 42 -1.03 -14.58 -5.90
N TYR A 43 -0.50 -13.41 -5.51
CA TYR A 43 -0.75 -12.74 -4.23
C TYR A 43 -2.07 -11.94 -4.25
N ILE A 44 -3.13 -12.51 -4.84
CA ILE A 44 -4.41 -11.82 -5.04
C ILE A 44 -5.12 -11.56 -3.71
N GLY A 45 -5.04 -12.48 -2.74
CA GLY A 45 -5.67 -12.31 -1.43
C GLY A 45 -5.16 -11.06 -0.72
N GLN A 46 -3.86 -10.85 -0.73
CA GLN A 46 -3.23 -9.69 -0.12
C GLN A 46 -3.52 -8.40 -0.88
N ALA A 47 -3.54 -8.47 -2.22
CA ALA A 47 -3.89 -7.32 -3.06
C ALA A 47 -5.31 -6.81 -2.79
N LEU A 48 -6.25 -7.73 -2.56
CA LEU A 48 -7.61 -7.40 -2.15
C LEU A 48 -7.66 -6.82 -0.73
N GLY A 49 -6.83 -7.33 0.18
CA GLY A 49 -6.73 -6.86 1.57
C GLY A 49 -6.20 -5.43 1.69
N VAL A 50 -5.13 -5.08 0.96
CA VAL A 50 -4.51 -3.74 1.04
C VAL A 50 -5.14 -2.70 0.11
N ALA A 51 -6.21 -3.04 -0.61
CA ALA A 51 -6.80 -2.15 -1.61
C ALA A 51 -7.32 -0.83 -1.02
N ASP A 52 -7.89 -0.83 0.20
CA ASP A 52 -8.36 0.39 0.86
C ASP A 52 -7.18 1.27 1.31
N ILE A 53 -6.12 0.66 1.83
CA ILE A 53 -4.86 1.36 2.17
C ILE A 53 -4.32 2.06 0.93
N LEU A 54 -4.16 1.34 -0.19
CA LEU A 54 -3.63 1.89 -1.43
C LEU A 54 -4.55 2.98 -2.02
N ALA A 55 -5.87 2.81 -1.93
CA ALA A 55 -6.82 3.83 -2.36
C ALA A 55 -6.66 5.12 -1.56
N VAL A 56 -6.53 5.03 -0.22
CA VAL A 56 -6.31 6.20 0.65
C VAL A 56 -4.95 6.83 0.36
N VAL A 57 -3.89 6.02 0.23
CA VAL A 57 -2.55 6.51 -0.07
C VAL A 57 -2.52 7.26 -1.40
N TYR A 58 -2.85 6.62 -2.51
CA TYR A 58 -2.78 7.25 -3.84
C TYR A 58 -3.88 8.28 -4.09
N GLY A 59 -5.06 8.09 -3.52
CA GLY A 59 -6.21 8.97 -3.74
C GLY A 59 -6.23 10.21 -2.86
N SER A 60 -5.49 10.23 -1.74
CA SER A 60 -5.58 11.31 -0.74
C SER A 60 -4.26 11.70 -0.06
N GLN A 61 -3.35 10.77 0.22
CA GLN A 61 -2.20 11.06 1.08
C GLN A 61 -0.92 11.36 0.29
N LEU A 62 -0.72 10.69 -0.84
CA LEU A 62 0.50 10.73 -1.64
C LEU A 62 0.48 11.91 -2.62
N ARG A 63 1.40 12.86 -2.45
CA ARG A 63 1.63 13.93 -3.43
C ARG A 63 2.37 13.37 -4.63
N HIS A 64 1.68 13.13 -5.74
CA HIS A 64 2.29 12.59 -6.96
C HIS A 64 1.72 13.23 -8.23
N ARG A 65 2.38 13.01 -9.36
CA ARG A 65 1.93 13.40 -10.70
C ARG A 65 1.94 12.17 -11.59
N PRO A 66 0.77 11.68 -12.04
CA PRO A 66 0.71 10.46 -12.85
C PRO A 66 1.48 10.55 -14.18
N ASP A 67 1.48 11.74 -14.78
CA ASP A 67 2.17 12.08 -16.03
C ASP A 67 3.67 12.35 -15.87
N ASP A 68 4.15 12.56 -14.63
CA ASP A 68 5.57 12.73 -14.31
C ASP A 68 5.94 11.95 -13.02
N PRO A 69 6.03 10.61 -13.10
CA PRO A 69 6.36 9.77 -11.95
C PRO A 69 7.79 9.97 -11.44
N ARG A 70 8.61 10.80 -12.12
CA ARG A 70 9.97 11.15 -11.69
C ARG A 70 10.08 12.58 -11.17
N TRP A 71 8.97 13.32 -11.06
CA TRP A 71 8.93 14.67 -10.52
C TRP A 71 9.70 14.76 -9.19
N PRO A 72 10.67 15.69 -9.01
CA PRO A 72 11.53 15.70 -7.84
C PRO A 72 10.80 15.79 -6.49
N ASP A 73 9.78 16.64 -6.39
CA ASP A 73 9.08 16.93 -5.12
C ASP A 73 7.88 16.01 -4.83
N ARG A 74 7.68 14.95 -5.63
CA ARG A 74 6.68 13.91 -5.31
C ARG A 74 6.97 13.31 -3.93
N ASP A 75 5.97 12.73 -3.30
CA ASP A 75 6.17 11.79 -2.20
C ASP A 75 6.63 10.44 -2.76
N ARG A 76 7.31 9.62 -1.97
CA ARG A 76 7.79 8.29 -2.37
C ARG A 76 6.90 7.24 -1.72
N PHE A 77 6.41 6.27 -2.49
CA PHE A 77 5.74 5.08 -1.97
C PHE A 77 6.60 3.85 -2.28
N LEU A 78 7.09 3.21 -1.23
CA LEU A 78 7.93 2.02 -1.31
C LEU A 78 7.09 0.81 -0.94
N LEU A 79 7.08 -0.17 -1.83
CA LEU A 79 6.52 -1.49 -1.56
C LEU A 79 7.66 -2.42 -1.14
N SER A 80 7.87 -2.57 0.16
CA SER A 80 8.95 -3.40 0.71
C SER A 80 8.67 -4.89 0.48
N ILE A 81 7.42 -5.28 0.73
CA ILE A 81 6.82 -6.57 0.34
C ILE A 81 6.61 -6.65 -1.18
N GLY A 82 7.70 -6.73 -1.93
CA GLY A 82 7.68 -6.67 -3.41
C GLY A 82 6.74 -7.68 -4.08
N HIS A 83 6.42 -8.79 -3.42
CA HIS A 83 5.45 -9.77 -3.89
C HIS A 83 3.99 -9.26 -3.94
N TYR A 84 3.66 -8.13 -3.30
CA TYR A 84 2.37 -7.44 -3.46
C TYR A 84 2.32 -6.57 -4.73
N ALA A 85 3.20 -6.81 -5.70
CA ALA A 85 3.32 -6.03 -6.93
C ALA A 85 1.97 -5.83 -7.62
N ILE A 86 1.17 -6.89 -7.71
CA ILE A 86 -0.18 -6.87 -8.28
C ILE A 86 -1.10 -5.83 -7.63
N ALA A 87 -0.97 -5.57 -6.32
CA ALA A 87 -1.74 -4.55 -5.62
C ALA A 87 -1.25 -3.14 -6.00
N LEU A 88 0.07 -2.96 -6.01
CA LEU A 88 0.70 -1.69 -6.39
C LEU A 88 0.41 -1.33 -7.84
N TYR A 89 0.50 -2.27 -8.77
CA TYR A 89 0.17 -2.04 -10.18
C TYR A 89 -1.29 -1.66 -10.36
N ALA A 90 -2.21 -2.30 -9.64
CA ALA A 90 -3.61 -1.92 -9.64
C ALA A 90 -3.82 -0.48 -9.13
N ALA A 91 -3.10 -0.07 -8.08
CA ALA A 91 -3.14 1.30 -7.56
C ALA A 91 -2.51 2.32 -8.53
N LEU A 92 -1.41 1.97 -9.21
CA LEU A 92 -0.77 2.81 -10.22
C LEU A 92 -1.66 2.99 -11.45
N ALA A 93 -2.39 1.96 -11.87
CA ALA A 93 -3.38 2.05 -12.94
C ALA A 93 -4.57 2.92 -12.54
N GLU A 94 -5.08 2.76 -11.31
CA GLU A 94 -6.14 3.61 -10.76
C GLU A 94 -5.70 5.09 -10.64
N ALA A 95 -4.44 5.34 -10.29
CA ALA A 95 -3.86 6.66 -10.24
C ALA A 95 -3.53 7.25 -11.62
N GLY A 96 -3.59 6.46 -12.70
CA GLY A 96 -3.26 6.87 -14.06
C GLY A 96 -1.76 6.95 -14.36
N VAL A 97 -0.91 6.36 -13.52
CA VAL A 97 0.56 6.30 -13.74
C VAL A 97 0.90 5.28 -14.83
N ILE A 98 0.14 4.19 -14.90
CA ILE A 98 0.24 3.19 -15.97
C ILE A 98 -1.12 3.02 -16.66
N PRO A 99 -1.15 2.72 -17.96
CA PRO A 99 -2.39 2.41 -18.67
C PRO A 99 -3.02 1.11 -18.17
N ALA A 100 -4.35 1.08 -18.02
CA ALA A 100 -5.07 -0.08 -17.50
C ALA A 100 -5.02 -1.30 -18.44
N GLU A 101 -4.81 -1.08 -19.74
CA GLU A 101 -4.60 -2.13 -20.73
C GLU A 101 -3.32 -2.94 -20.49
N GLU A 102 -2.27 -2.32 -19.93
CA GLU A 102 -1.01 -3.02 -19.65
C GLU A 102 -1.17 -4.10 -18.58
N LEU A 103 -2.21 -4.01 -17.75
CA LEU A 103 -2.51 -5.01 -16.71
C LEU A 103 -2.73 -6.41 -17.29
N GLN A 104 -3.14 -6.53 -18.55
CA GLN A 104 -3.27 -7.84 -19.22
C GLN A 104 -1.94 -8.52 -19.50
N THR A 105 -0.82 -7.81 -19.36
CA THR A 105 0.53 -8.35 -19.55
C THR A 105 1.19 -8.78 -18.24
N TYR A 106 0.51 -8.64 -17.09
CA TYR A 106 1.09 -8.94 -15.78
C TYR A 106 1.74 -10.33 -15.73
N GLY A 107 3.01 -10.37 -15.30
CA GLY A 107 3.81 -11.58 -15.16
C GLY A 107 4.22 -12.26 -16.47
N ALA A 108 3.90 -11.69 -17.64
CA ALA A 108 4.36 -12.19 -18.93
C ALA A 108 5.80 -11.74 -19.25
N ASP A 109 6.47 -12.47 -20.13
CA ASP A 109 7.77 -12.06 -20.68
C ASP A 109 7.66 -10.67 -21.33
N ASP A 110 8.74 -9.88 -21.23
CA ASP A 110 8.85 -8.50 -21.71
C ASP A 110 7.83 -7.50 -21.11
N SER A 111 6.97 -7.93 -20.19
CA SER A 111 6.08 -7.04 -19.47
C SER A 111 6.86 -6.12 -18.53
N ARG A 112 6.39 -4.87 -18.43
CA ARG A 112 6.83 -3.94 -17.39
C ARG A 112 6.20 -4.22 -16.04
N LEU A 113 5.36 -5.26 -15.91
CA LEU A 113 4.63 -5.65 -14.71
C LEU A 113 5.03 -7.06 -14.25
N PRO A 114 6.29 -7.27 -13.82
CA PRO A 114 6.74 -8.57 -13.29
C PRO A 114 5.98 -8.95 -12.01
N MET A 115 5.92 -10.25 -11.67
CA MET A 115 5.20 -10.72 -10.47
C MET A 115 5.70 -10.12 -9.14
N SER A 116 6.95 -9.65 -9.09
CA SER A 116 7.51 -8.90 -7.95
C SER A 116 7.88 -7.50 -8.41
N ALA A 117 7.60 -6.49 -7.59
CA ALA A 117 7.79 -5.10 -7.95
C ALA A 117 9.27 -4.78 -8.21
N MET A 118 9.54 -4.15 -9.35
CA MET A 118 10.88 -3.81 -9.81
C MET A 118 10.91 -2.38 -10.36
N ALA A 119 11.67 -1.50 -9.69
CA ALA A 119 11.76 -0.08 -10.05
C ALA A 119 12.34 0.16 -11.45
N SER A 120 13.17 -0.77 -11.94
CA SER A 120 13.81 -0.65 -13.26
C SER A 120 12.83 -0.79 -14.43
N TYR A 121 11.67 -1.43 -14.21
CA TYR A 121 10.73 -1.76 -15.28
C TYR A 121 9.45 -0.91 -15.23
N THR A 122 8.90 -0.73 -14.03
CA THR A 122 7.56 -0.14 -13.87
C THR A 122 7.63 1.34 -13.47
N PRO A 123 7.05 2.28 -14.24
CA PRO A 123 6.91 3.67 -13.81
C PRO A 123 6.14 3.79 -12.49
N GLY A 124 6.60 4.67 -11.59
CA GLY A 124 5.98 4.90 -10.29
C GLY A 124 6.34 3.89 -9.20
N VAL A 125 7.11 2.85 -9.52
CA VAL A 125 7.71 1.94 -8.52
C VAL A 125 9.06 2.51 -8.09
N GLU A 126 9.19 2.85 -6.80
CA GLU A 126 10.38 3.54 -6.28
C GLU A 126 11.55 2.61 -5.94
N ILE A 127 11.27 1.35 -5.61
CA ILE A 127 12.29 0.35 -5.24
C ILE A 127 12.02 -1.00 -5.91
N SER A 128 13.08 -1.75 -6.18
CA SER A 128 12.96 -3.17 -6.47
C SER A 128 12.83 -3.93 -5.16
N GLY A 129 11.62 -4.39 -4.85
CA GLY A 129 11.34 -5.16 -3.66
C GLY A 129 11.59 -6.66 -3.87
N GLY A 130 11.15 -7.46 -2.90
CA GLY A 130 11.13 -8.93 -2.98
C GLY A 130 11.97 -9.57 -1.88
N SER A 131 13.16 -9.02 -1.61
CA SER A 131 13.91 -9.36 -0.39
C SER A 131 13.32 -8.57 0.77
N LEU A 132 12.62 -9.26 1.68
CA LEU A 132 11.98 -8.65 2.84
C LEU A 132 13.00 -7.91 3.72
N GLY A 133 12.53 -6.90 4.45
CA GLY A 133 13.31 -6.11 5.43
C GLY A 133 14.13 -4.97 4.84
N HIS A 134 14.20 -4.83 3.51
CA HIS A 134 15.05 -3.84 2.86
C HIS A 134 14.39 -2.46 2.68
N GLY A 135 13.07 -2.42 2.46
CA GLY A 135 12.38 -1.19 2.06
C GLY A 135 12.45 -0.09 3.12
N LEU A 136 12.40 -0.43 4.41
CA LEU A 136 12.49 0.58 5.46
C LEU A 136 13.88 1.21 5.56
N ALA A 137 14.95 0.43 5.33
CA ALA A 137 16.31 0.96 5.27
C ALA A 137 16.48 1.92 4.07
N VAL A 138 15.91 1.56 2.92
CA VAL A 138 15.88 2.45 1.75
C VAL A 138 15.06 3.70 2.03
N ALA A 139 13.90 3.57 2.69
CA ALA A 139 13.06 4.70 3.10
C ALA A 139 13.82 5.68 4.00
N ALA A 140 14.58 5.18 4.97
CA ALA A 140 15.43 5.99 5.84
C ALA A 140 16.46 6.79 5.02
N GLY A 141 17.14 6.13 4.08
CA GLY A 141 18.10 6.78 3.17
C GLY A 141 17.46 7.86 2.29
N MET A 142 16.29 7.56 1.70
CA MET A 142 15.54 8.53 0.91
C MET A 142 15.13 9.75 1.75
N ALA A 143 14.60 9.53 2.96
CA ALA A 143 14.18 10.61 3.84
C ALA A 143 15.35 11.49 4.30
N LEU A 144 16.51 10.90 4.59
CA LEU A 144 17.75 11.63 4.87
C LEU A 144 18.19 12.50 3.68
N GLY A 145 18.15 11.94 2.47
CA GLY A 145 18.46 12.67 1.23
C GLY A 145 17.50 13.83 0.97
N LEU A 146 16.20 13.62 1.13
CA LEU A 146 15.17 14.66 1.01
C LEU A 146 15.37 15.79 2.02
N ARG A 147 15.71 15.45 3.26
CA ARG A 147 16.04 16.46 4.29
C ARG A 147 17.29 17.25 3.93
N HIS A 148 18.32 16.58 3.40
CA HIS A 148 19.56 17.23 2.98
C HIS A 148 19.32 18.29 1.88
N THR A 149 18.38 18.04 0.98
CA THR A 149 18.00 18.99 -0.09
C THR A 149 16.93 20.00 0.31
N GLY A 150 16.46 19.98 1.57
CA GLY A 150 15.39 20.86 2.06
C GLY A 150 14.00 20.53 1.50
N SER A 151 13.81 19.33 0.95
CA SER A 151 12.53 18.90 0.41
C SER A 151 11.51 18.63 1.53
N SER A 152 10.25 18.97 1.26
CA SER A 152 9.10 18.64 2.13
C SER A 152 8.44 17.31 1.80
N ALA A 153 9.01 16.54 0.87
CA ALA A 153 8.46 15.26 0.44
C ALA A 153 8.45 14.22 1.57
N HIS A 154 7.42 13.38 1.52
CA HIS A 154 7.18 12.30 2.48
C HIS A 154 7.54 10.95 1.86
N VAL A 155 7.97 10.01 2.70
CA VAL A 155 8.30 8.63 2.30
C VAL A 155 7.35 7.67 3.02
N PHE A 156 6.56 6.94 2.25
CA PHE A 156 5.71 5.86 2.73
C PHE A 156 6.39 4.53 2.44
N ASN A 157 6.39 3.60 3.40
CA ASN A 157 6.90 2.24 3.21
C ASN A 157 5.85 1.23 3.65
N LEU A 158 5.30 0.47 2.71
CA LEU A 158 4.37 -0.64 2.98
C LEU A 158 5.16 -1.94 3.16
N LEU A 159 4.95 -2.59 4.31
CA LEU A 159 5.51 -3.86 4.72
C LEU A 159 4.41 -4.75 5.32
N SER A 160 4.70 -6.01 5.65
CA SER A 160 3.74 -6.93 6.30
C SER A 160 4.17 -7.35 7.70
N ASP A 161 3.27 -7.97 8.45
CA ASP A 161 3.57 -8.67 9.70
C ASP A 161 4.63 -9.76 9.54
N GLY A 162 4.69 -10.45 8.38
CA GLY A 162 5.76 -11.39 8.04
C GLY A 162 7.12 -10.74 7.79
N GLU A 163 7.15 -9.54 7.20
CA GLU A 163 8.40 -8.79 7.04
C GLU A 163 8.98 -8.30 8.38
N LEU A 164 8.15 -8.17 9.41
CA LEU A 164 8.62 -7.80 10.76
C LEU A 164 9.50 -8.87 11.42
N ASP A 165 9.61 -10.07 10.83
CA ASP A 165 10.53 -11.10 11.28
C ASP A 165 11.99 -10.79 10.90
N GLU A 166 12.20 -9.92 9.91
CA GLU A 166 13.53 -9.51 9.46
C GLU A 166 14.17 -8.53 10.44
N GLY A 167 15.38 -8.88 10.92
CA GLY A 167 16.15 -8.03 11.83
C GLY A 167 16.49 -6.65 11.25
N SER A 168 16.72 -6.58 9.94
CA SER A 168 17.02 -5.35 9.21
C SER A 168 15.90 -4.31 9.30
N THR A 169 14.64 -4.74 9.41
CA THR A 169 13.50 -3.86 9.66
C THR A 169 13.69 -3.09 10.97
N TRP A 170 14.10 -3.78 12.02
CA TRP A 170 14.27 -3.19 13.35
C TRP A 170 15.52 -2.32 13.44
N GLU A 171 16.61 -2.69 12.76
CA GLU A 171 17.78 -1.81 12.59
C GLU A 171 17.40 -0.49 11.90
N ALA A 172 16.61 -0.56 10.82
CA ALA A 172 16.11 0.62 10.12
C ALA A 172 15.14 1.44 10.98
N ALA A 173 14.28 0.78 11.78
CA ALA A 173 13.40 1.46 12.72
C ALA A 173 14.19 2.28 13.76
N LEU A 174 15.28 1.74 14.31
CA LEU A 174 16.19 2.48 15.19
C LEU A 174 16.82 3.69 14.47
N ALA A 175 17.29 3.50 13.24
CA ALA A 175 17.92 4.56 12.47
C ALA A 175 16.94 5.72 12.19
N CYS A 176 15.70 5.42 11.79
CA CYS A 176 14.66 6.42 11.56
C CYS A 176 14.35 7.26 12.80
N ALA A 177 14.24 6.60 13.96
CA ALA A 177 13.96 7.28 15.23
C ALA A 177 15.18 8.11 15.69
N HIS A 178 16.39 7.54 15.63
CA HIS A 178 17.64 8.24 15.96
C HIS A 178 17.80 9.53 15.17
N HIS A 179 17.45 9.50 13.89
CA HIS A 179 17.52 10.66 13.01
C HIS A 179 16.28 11.55 13.03
N GLY A 180 15.25 11.26 13.84
CA GLY A 180 14.03 12.05 13.93
C GLY A 180 13.31 12.20 12.58
N LEU A 181 13.19 11.12 11.81
CA LEU A 181 12.63 11.14 10.45
C LEU A 181 11.10 11.25 10.43
N GLY A 182 10.55 12.38 10.89
CA GLY A 182 9.11 12.67 10.90
C GLY A 182 8.45 12.81 9.52
N ASN A 183 9.20 12.63 8.44
CA ASN A 183 8.71 12.50 7.07
C ASN A 183 8.69 11.05 6.56
N VAL A 184 8.89 10.07 7.45
CA VAL A 184 8.72 8.64 7.15
C VAL A 184 7.44 8.13 7.80
N THR A 185 6.60 7.45 7.01
CA THR A 185 5.46 6.68 7.48
C THR A 185 5.59 5.23 7.05
N ALA A 186 5.76 4.33 8.02
CA ALA A 186 5.64 2.90 7.79
C ALA A 186 4.15 2.49 7.82
N ILE A 187 3.78 1.54 6.99
CA ILE A 187 2.45 0.94 6.96
C ILE A 187 2.67 -0.57 7.06
N VAL A 188 2.17 -1.20 8.11
CA VAL A 188 2.28 -2.64 8.33
C VAL A 188 0.93 -3.26 8.02
N ASP A 189 0.87 -4.10 6.98
CA ASP A 189 -0.26 -4.99 6.76
C ASP A 189 -0.20 -6.16 7.74
N VAL A 190 -1.12 -6.20 8.70
CA VAL A 190 -1.31 -7.30 9.64
C VAL A 190 -2.52 -8.10 9.21
N ASN A 191 -2.30 -9.02 8.27
CA ASN A 191 -3.34 -9.95 7.81
C ASN A 191 -3.26 -11.32 8.52
N GLY A 192 -2.24 -11.54 9.36
CA GLY A 192 -2.09 -12.73 10.19
C GLY A 192 -1.61 -13.98 9.44
N LEU A 193 -1.10 -13.83 8.21
CA LEU A 193 -0.67 -14.93 7.36
C LEU A 193 0.72 -14.71 6.75
N GLN A 194 1.57 -15.73 6.89
CA GLN A 194 2.86 -15.88 6.23
C GLN A 194 2.82 -17.05 5.24
N ALA A 195 3.92 -17.29 4.52
CA ALA A 195 4.01 -18.37 3.53
C ALA A 195 3.72 -19.77 4.13
N ASP A 196 4.25 -20.03 5.34
CA ASP A 196 4.12 -21.31 6.03
C ASP A 196 2.89 -21.41 6.95
N GLY A 197 1.99 -20.42 6.90
CA GLY A 197 0.71 -20.44 7.61
C GLY A 197 0.49 -19.23 8.49
N ALA A 198 -0.35 -19.38 9.51
CA ALA A 198 -0.72 -18.28 10.40
C ALA A 198 0.50 -17.74 11.16
N THR A 199 0.66 -16.42 11.20
CA THR A 199 1.75 -15.72 11.88
C THR A 199 1.91 -16.18 13.34
N THR A 200 0.80 -16.49 14.02
CA THR A 200 0.81 -16.98 15.42
C THR A 200 1.50 -18.33 15.62
N GLY A 201 1.58 -19.16 14.57
CA GLY A 201 2.22 -20.47 14.55
C GLY A 201 3.61 -20.49 13.92
N VAL A 202 3.96 -19.48 13.11
CA VAL A 202 5.29 -19.37 12.47
C VAL A 202 6.23 -18.52 13.33
N LEU A 203 6.05 -17.20 13.38
CA LEU A 203 6.73 -16.30 14.33
C LEU A 203 5.79 -15.20 14.82
N ARG A 204 5.59 -15.11 16.13
CA ARG A 204 4.60 -14.20 16.72
C ARG A 204 5.08 -12.75 16.68
N THR A 205 4.33 -11.92 15.97
CA THR A 205 4.63 -10.48 15.83
C THR A 205 4.17 -9.63 17.02
N GLU A 206 3.16 -10.05 17.79
CA GLU A 206 2.60 -9.27 18.91
C GLU A 206 3.52 -9.16 20.16
N PRO A 207 3.42 -8.08 20.97
CA PRO A 207 2.62 -6.87 20.77
C PRO A 207 3.28 -5.89 19.78
N VAL A 208 2.74 -5.77 18.57
CA VAL A 208 3.41 -5.07 17.45
C VAL A 208 3.50 -3.56 17.68
N ALA A 209 2.43 -2.94 18.18
CA ALA A 209 2.41 -1.51 18.46
C ALA A 209 3.41 -1.11 19.55
N ASP A 210 3.56 -1.94 20.58
CA ASP A 210 4.48 -1.66 21.68
C ASP A 210 5.93 -1.83 21.26
N LYS A 211 6.24 -2.80 20.39
CA LYS A 211 7.56 -2.93 19.76
C LYS A 211 7.91 -1.64 19.01
N TRP A 212 7.04 -1.13 18.15
CA TRP A 212 7.30 0.13 17.43
C TRP A 212 7.47 1.34 18.36
N ARG A 213 6.63 1.47 19.41
CA ARG A 213 6.78 2.54 20.41
C ARG A 213 8.10 2.46 21.15
N ALA A 214 8.55 1.25 21.50
CA ALA A 214 9.84 1.03 22.15
C ALA A 214 11.02 1.46 21.25
N PHE A 215 10.85 1.42 19.93
CA PHE A 215 11.83 1.89 18.95
C PHE A 215 11.71 3.41 18.66
N GLY A 216 10.85 4.13 19.40
CA GLY A 216 10.72 5.59 19.29
C GLY A 216 9.78 6.08 18.19
N TRP A 217 8.87 5.22 17.70
CA TRP A 217 7.91 5.58 16.67
C TRP A 217 6.55 5.99 17.24
N HIS A 218 5.87 6.89 16.54
CA HIS A 218 4.45 7.14 16.77
C HIS A 218 3.62 6.02 16.13
N ALA A 219 3.06 5.14 16.96
CA ALA A 219 2.35 3.93 16.49
C ALA A 219 0.83 4.01 16.69
N THR A 220 0.11 3.84 15.59
CA THR A 220 -1.36 3.83 15.54
C THR A 220 -1.82 2.51 14.89
N ARG A 221 -2.77 1.80 15.52
CA ARG A 221 -3.39 0.59 14.97
C ARG A 221 -4.82 0.88 14.55
N VAL A 222 -5.22 0.43 13.37
CA VAL A 222 -6.55 0.65 12.78
C VAL A 222 -7.02 -0.58 12.00
N ASP A 223 -8.33 -0.65 11.78
CA ASP A 223 -8.90 -1.51 10.74
C ASP A 223 -8.42 -1.01 9.37
N GLY A 224 -7.65 -1.85 8.68
CA GLY A 224 -7.07 -1.56 7.37
C GLY A 224 -8.07 -1.61 6.21
N ASN A 225 -9.31 -2.06 6.47
CA ASN A 225 -10.41 -2.08 5.51
C ASN A 225 -11.50 -1.03 5.84
N ASP A 226 -11.24 -0.12 6.78
CA ASP A 226 -12.07 1.05 7.10
C ASP A 226 -11.42 2.35 6.60
N ILE A 227 -11.93 2.88 5.47
CA ILE A 227 -11.42 4.11 4.84
C ILE A 227 -11.47 5.34 5.79
N PRO A 228 -12.58 5.65 6.47
CA PRO A 228 -12.61 6.66 7.52
C PRO A 228 -11.51 6.50 8.59
N ALA A 229 -11.31 5.28 9.10
CA ALA A 229 -10.27 5.03 10.10
C ALA A 229 -8.86 5.28 9.54
N LEU A 230 -8.59 4.82 8.31
CA LEU A 230 -7.34 5.07 7.61
C LEU A 230 -7.09 6.57 7.40
N LEU A 231 -8.09 7.32 6.94
CA LEU A 231 -7.98 8.78 6.74
C LEU A 231 -7.60 9.50 8.04
N ALA A 232 -8.26 9.16 9.15
CA ALA A 232 -7.95 9.71 10.46
C ALA A 232 -6.52 9.37 10.91
N ALA A 233 -6.09 8.11 10.76
CA ALA A 233 -4.75 7.67 11.16
C ALA A 233 -3.63 8.30 10.33
N PHE A 234 -3.82 8.44 9.01
CA PHE A 234 -2.87 9.14 8.16
C PHE A 234 -2.79 10.63 8.49
N GLN A 235 -3.92 11.27 8.80
CA GLN A 235 -3.93 12.67 9.22
C GLN A 235 -3.15 12.87 10.52
N GLN A 236 -3.38 12.04 11.54
CA GLN A 236 -2.62 12.06 12.80
C GLN A 236 -1.12 11.88 12.55
N SER A 237 -0.75 10.94 11.68
CA SER A 237 0.66 10.67 11.34
C SER A 237 1.32 11.85 10.62
N ARG A 238 0.58 12.62 9.80
CA ARG A 238 1.12 13.82 9.15
C ARG A 238 1.27 15.01 10.10
N GLU A 239 0.47 15.07 11.16
CA GLU A 239 0.58 16.07 12.22
C GLU A 239 1.74 15.74 13.18
N HIS A 240 2.09 14.46 13.32
CA HIS A 240 3.19 14.01 14.15
C HIS A 240 4.55 14.05 13.43
N ARG A 241 5.24 15.20 13.51
CA ARG A 241 6.55 15.41 12.85
C ARG A 241 7.77 15.24 13.75
N ALA A 242 7.59 15.03 15.05
CA ALA A 242 8.69 14.90 16.02
C ALA A 242 9.43 13.55 15.92
N ALA A 243 8.75 12.52 15.41
CA ALA A 243 9.25 11.16 15.26
C ALA A 243 8.66 10.54 13.98
N PRO A 244 9.27 9.48 13.43
CA PRO A 244 8.65 8.71 12.36
C PRO A 244 7.34 8.05 12.86
N SER A 245 6.39 7.82 11.94
CA SER A 245 5.07 7.25 12.28
C SER A 245 4.87 5.87 11.66
N VAL A 246 4.17 4.98 12.35
CA VAL A 246 3.75 3.68 11.82
C VAL A 246 2.25 3.50 11.97
N LEU A 247 1.61 3.13 10.87
CA LEU A 247 0.23 2.64 10.86
C LEU A 247 0.28 1.12 10.82
N ILE A 248 -0.35 0.49 11.80
CA ILE A 248 -0.54 -0.96 11.87
C ILE A 248 -1.96 -1.21 11.41
N CYS A 249 -2.12 -1.80 10.23
CA CYS A 249 -3.40 -1.98 9.58
C CYS A 249 -3.80 -3.44 9.67
N ASP A 250 -4.83 -3.74 10.46
CA ASP A 250 -5.42 -5.08 10.47
C ASP A 250 -6.22 -5.26 9.18
N THR A 251 -5.77 -6.10 8.25
CA THR A 251 -6.50 -6.31 6.97
C THR A 251 -7.03 -7.73 6.85
N ARG A 252 -8.06 -7.87 6.01
CA ARG A 252 -8.63 -9.15 5.66
C ARG A 252 -8.08 -9.63 4.33
N ILE A 253 -7.40 -10.77 4.33
CA ILE A 253 -7.03 -11.45 3.08
C ILE A 253 -8.28 -11.76 2.25
N GLY A 254 -8.21 -11.47 0.95
CA GLY A 254 -9.33 -11.67 0.03
C GLY A 254 -10.47 -10.66 0.15
N CYS A 255 -10.29 -9.59 0.95
CA CYS A 255 -11.34 -8.64 1.30
C CYS A 255 -12.23 -8.24 0.09
N GLY A 256 -13.52 -8.48 0.24
CA GLY A 256 -14.54 -8.14 -0.78
C GLY A 256 -14.85 -9.28 -1.75
N VAL A 257 -14.16 -10.42 -1.65
CA VAL A 257 -14.43 -11.62 -2.45
C VAL A 257 -14.53 -12.84 -1.52
N PRO A 258 -15.73 -13.18 -1.01
CA PRO A 258 -15.94 -14.26 -0.04
C PRO A 258 -15.32 -15.61 -0.42
N LEU A 259 -15.27 -15.95 -1.72
CA LEU A 259 -14.60 -17.15 -2.21
C LEU A 259 -13.10 -17.17 -1.85
N LEU A 260 -12.43 -16.02 -1.94
CA LEU A 260 -11.00 -15.89 -1.69
C LEU A 260 -10.70 -15.64 -0.20
N GLU A 261 -11.62 -15.01 0.54
CA GLU A 261 -11.52 -14.82 2.00
C GLU A 261 -11.47 -16.15 2.77
N ASN A 262 -12.07 -17.22 2.22
CA ASN A 262 -12.19 -18.53 2.87
C ASN A 262 -11.26 -19.60 2.27
N ARG A 263 -10.20 -19.19 1.56
CA ARG A 263 -9.26 -20.12 0.91
C ARG A 263 -8.22 -20.64 1.91
N ASP A 264 -8.07 -21.96 2.03
CA ASP A 264 -7.09 -22.58 2.95
C ASP A 264 -5.63 -22.22 2.63
N LYS A 265 -5.26 -22.18 1.34
CA LYS A 265 -3.93 -21.74 0.88
C LYS A 265 -4.01 -20.30 0.40
N ALA A 266 -3.85 -19.37 1.32
CA ALA A 266 -4.12 -17.96 1.09
C ALA A 266 -2.90 -17.09 0.77
N HIS A 267 -1.66 -17.58 0.98
CA HIS A 267 -0.47 -16.74 0.75
C HIS A 267 -0.14 -16.58 -0.74
N PHE A 268 -0.11 -17.68 -1.50
CA PHE A 268 0.00 -17.66 -2.96
C PHE A 268 -1.15 -18.48 -3.52
N MET A 269 -2.24 -17.80 -3.88
CA MET A 269 -3.50 -18.43 -4.22
C MET A 269 -3.51 -18.87 -5.67
N ARG A 270 -3.87 -20.13 -5.91
CA ARG A 270 -4.34 -20.60 -7.21
C ARG A 270 -5.86 -20.44 -7.27
N VAL A 271 -6.37 -19.93 -8.38
CA VAL A 271 -7.80 -19.74 -8.62
C VAL A 271 -8.16 -20.48 -9.90
N GLU A 272 -9.16 -21.35 -9.81
CA GLU A 272 -9.56 -22.19 -10.95
C GLU A 272 -10.30 -21.36 -12.00
N GLN A 273 -10.23 -21.76 -13.26
CA GLN A 273 -10.77 -20.97 -14.38
C GLN A 273 -12.25 -20.60 -14.20
N HIS A 274 -13.06 -21.51 -13.63
CA HIS A 274 -14.49 -21.28 -13.38
C HIS A 274 -14.76 -20.36 -12.18
N GLU A 275 -13.78 -20.15 -11.30
CA GLU A 275 -13.91 -19.32 -10.10
C GLU A 275 -13.75 -17.82 -10.40
N TRP A 276 -13.11 -17.44 -11.51
CA TRP A 276 -12.86 -16.03 -11.83
C TRP A 276 -14.14 -15.22 -12.01
N GLN A 277 -15.14 -15.78 -12.70
CA GLN A 277 -16.42 -15.10 -12.86
C GLN A 277 -17.13 -14.97 -11.51
N ILE A 278 -17.09 -16.01 -10.67
CA ILE A 278 -17.66 -15.98 -9.32
C ILE A 278 -16.99 -14.89 -8.49
N ALA A 279 -15.66 -14.79 -8.53
CA ALA A 279 -14.92 -13.77 -7.81
C ALA A 279 -15.28 -12.34 -8.26
N ARG A 280 -15.45 -12.11 -9.57
CA ARG A 280 -15.91 -10.83 -10.12
C ARG A 280 -17.32 -10.48 -9.68
N ASP A 281 -18.24 -11.44 -9.78
CA ASP A 281 -19.64 -11.22 -9.41
C ASP A 281 -19.76 -10.89 -7.91
N GLN A 282 -19.03 -11.62 -7.07
CA GLN A 282 -18.96 -11.35 -5.63
C GLN A 282 -18.43 -9.94 -5.31
N LEU A 283 -17.37 -9.50 -6.00
CA LEU A 283 -16.83 -8.16 -5.82
C LEU A 283 -17.86 -7.08 -6.17
N GLU A 284 -18.54 -7.22 -7.31
CA GLU A 284 -19.54 -6.24 -7.78
C GLU A 284 -20.82 -6.27 -6.92
N GLU A 285 -21.22 -7.42 -6.36
CA GLU A 285 -22.30 -7.51 -5.38
C GLU A 285 -21.97 -6.79 -4.07
N GLY A 286 -20.71 -6.94 -3.59
CA GLY A 286 -20.23 -6.27 -2.38
C GLY A 286 -20.28 -4.75 -2.46
N ARG A 287 -20.11 -4.18 -3.66
CA ARG A 287 -20.22 -2.73 -3.89
C ARG A 287 -21.64 -2.17 -3.71
N ARG A 288 -22.66 -3.00 -3.89
CA ARG A 288 -24.08 -2.58 -3.84
C ARG A 288 -24.66 -2.58 -2.42
N ARG A 289 -23.90 -3.10 -1.46
CA ARG A 289 -24.25 -3.17 -0.04
C ARG A 289 -23.58 -2.02 0.71
#